data_AF-A0A5E8A8X7-F1
#
_entry.id   AF-A0A5E8A8X7-F1
#
_cell.length_a   1.000
_cell.length_b   1.000
_cell.length_c   1.000
_cell.angle_alpha   90.00
_cell.angle_beta   90.00
_cell.angle_gamma   90.00
#
_symmetry.space_group_name_H-M   'P 1'
#
loop_
_entity.id
_entity.type
_entity.pdbx_description
1 polymer ?
#
loop_
_entity_poly.entity_id
_entity_poly.type
_entity_poly.pdbx_seq_one_letter_code
_entity_poly.pdbx_strand_id
1 'polypeptide(L)'
;MVILGKKYGRLANRLWIFSYFVSNAIEYKYSLIYRNFDEYIKHFPSCKENDFLGYPIKTTLHKLKLVDTLWYWFMQAKIEILVRIKPEGKKHFIYHLAKHEFLDLNSETYLQLVGRKQVIVRNGGFRYQDDRNLNKHKKEILKIFQPEDRYLQNIDALFSKYRNHKKVLIGVHMRKYDYRTFRKGIFFYTDDIYLSNMAYLQSHFASKGKEVQFLVCSDEALDENFFQGYDAFLGAGNLIEDPYSFAKCDYLIGPPSTYTMWGSFYGNSELAFIEPDTKLVDIEKFHVMDGIGFIFNYH
;
A
#
# COMPACT_ATOMS: atom_id res chain seq x y z
N MET A 1 1.08 20.59 13.39
CA MET A 1 0.88 19.16 13.75
C MET A 1 -0.33 18.64 13.00
N VAL A 2 -0.22 17.43 12.42
CA VAL A 2 -1.26 16.80 11.62
C VAL A 2 -1.75 15.51 12.31
N ILE A 3 -3.07 15.29 12.33
CA ILE A 3 -3.71 14.10 12.92
C ILE A 3 -4.61 13.43 11.88
N LEU A 4 -4.39 12.14 11.62
CA LEU A 4 -5.22 11.34 10.73
C LEU A 4 -6.34 10.62 11.51
N GLY A 5 -7.57 11.06 11.27
CA GLY A 5 -8.68 10.86 12.19
C GLY A 5 -9.61 9.67 11.92
N LYS A 6 -9.46 8.88 10.84
CA LYS A 6 -10.32 7.71 10.60
C LYS A 6 -9.58 6.53 9.98
N LYS A 7 -9.92 5.32 10.42
CA LYS A 7 -9.43 4.05 9.87
C LYS A 7 -9.98 3.88 8.45
N TYR A 8 -9.11 3.51 7.51
CA TYR A 8 -9.47 3.24 6.12
C TYR A 8 -8.73 1.98 5.65
N GLY A 9 -9.46 1.05 5.02
CA GLY A 9 -8.90 -0.17 4.45
C GLY A 9 -8.11 -1.07 5.43
N ARG A 10 -7.24 -1.91 4.86
CA ARG A 10 -6.31 -2.85 5.52
C ARG A 10 -4.86 -2.34 5.39
N LEU A 11 -3.88 -3.22 5.61
CA LEU A 11 -2.44 -2.91 5.63
C LEU A 11 -1.99 -1.99 4.49
N ALA A 12 -2.05 -2.46 3.24
CA ALA A 12 -1.48 -1.72 2.11
C ALA A 12 -2.17 -0.37 1.89
N ASN A 13 -3.49 -0.30 2.11
CA ASN A 13 -4.20 0.98 2.01
C ASN A 13 -3.63 2.01 3.00
N ARG A 14 -3.29 1.58 4.22
CA ARG A 14 -2.73 2.45 5.23
C ARG A 14 -1.24 2.69 5.08
N LEU A 15 -0.49 1.76 4.50
CA LEU A 15 0.91 2.01 4.11
C LEU A 15 0.98 3.18 3.12
N TRP A 16 0.13 3.19 2.09
CA TRP A 16 0.07 4.30 1.14
C TRP A 16 -0.35 5.63 1.76
N ILE A 17 -1.47 5.64 2.50
CA ILE A 17 -1.93 6.86 3.20
C ILE A 17 -0.84 7.37 4.13
N PHE A 18 -0.24 6.48 4.94
CA PHE A 18 0.77 6.88 5.88
C PHE A 18 2.01 7.40 5.16
N SER A 19 2.45 6.74 4.09
CA SER A 19 3.65 7.15 3.33
C SER A 19 3.53 8.57 2.77
N TYR A 20 2.35 8.96 2.25
CA TYR A 20 2.13 10.34 1.80
C TYR A 20 2.27 11.36 2.92
N PHE A 21 1.67 11.09 4.09
CA PHE A 21 1.79 12.03 5.21
C PHE A 21 3.17 11.99 5.87
N VAL A 22 3.84 10.84 5.92
CA VAL A 22 5.20 10.70 6.46
C VAL A 22 6.17 11.48 5.58
N SER A 23 6.14 11.30 4.26
CA SER A 23 7.04 12.01 3.36
C SER A 23 6.82 13.52 3.42
N ASN A 24 5.56 13.97 3.46
CA ASN A 24 5.21 15.38 3.63
C ASN A 24 5.66 15.93 4.99
N ALA A 25 5.51 15.16 6.08
CA ALA A 25 5.96 15.53 7.42
C ALA A 25 7.48 15.64 7.52
N ILE A 26 8.22 14.76 6.84
CA ILE A 26 9.68 14.82 6.72
C ILE A 26 10.08 16.09 5.96
N GLU A 27 9.45 16.36 4.81
CA GLU A 27 9.76 17.53 3.98
C GLU A 27 9.54 18.84 4.72
N TYR A 28 8.36 19.01 5.33
CA TYR A 28 7.94 20.27 5.95
C TYR A 28 8.10 20.30 7.47
N LYS A 29 8.78 19.30 8.04
CA LYS A 29 9.22 19.23 9.44
C LYS A 29 8.11 19.43 10.48
N TYR A 30 6.91 18.91 10.23
CA TYR A 30 5.82 18.97 11.20
C TYR A 30 5.58 17.62 11.88
N SER A 31 4.99 17.66 13.08
CA SER A 31 4.61 16.43 13.79
C SER A 31 3.37 15.78 13.21
N LEU A 32 3.40 14.46 13.04
CA LEU A 32 2.31 13.65 12.48
C LEU A 32 1.82 12.62 13.49
N ILE A 33 0.51 12.46 13.61
CA ILE A 33 -0.10 11.40 14.40
C ILE A 33 -1.04 10.57 13.52
N TYR A 34 -0.74 9.29 13.35
CA TYR A 34 -1.63 8.35 12.67
C TYR A 34 -1.91 7.12 13.53
N ARG A 35 -2.87 7.26 14.45
CA ARG A 35 -3.21 6.18 15.36
C ARG A 35 -3.71 4.92 14.66
N ASN A 36 -4.44 5.06 13.55
CA ASN A 36 -5.04 3.91 12.87
C ASN A 36 -4.00 3.00 12.16
N PHE A 37 -2.70 3.24 12.32
CA PHE A 37 -1.64 2.31 11.91
C PHE A 37 -1.11 1.46 13.08
N ASP A 38 -1.59 1.68 14.31
CA ASP A 38 -1.18 0.99 15.53
C ASP A 38 -1.22 -0.54 15.44
N GLU A 39 -2.21 -1.11 14.75
CA GLU A 39 -2.32 -2.58 14.59
C GLU A 39 -1.17 -3.19 13.77
N TYR A 40 -0.48 -2.38 12.94
CA TYR A 40 0.59 -2.83 12.05
C TYR A 40 2.00 -2.46 12.52
N ILE A 41 2.16 -1.54 13.48
CA ILE A 41 3.51 -1.08 13.93
C ILE A 41 4.40 -2.22 14.38
N LYS A 42 3.81 -3.28 14.94
CA LYS A 42 4.55 -4.45 15.42
C LYS A 42 5.32 -5.16 14.31
N HIS A 43 4.94 -4.96 13.05
CA HIS A 43 5.58 -5.58 11.90
C HIS A 43 6.74 -4.75 11.34
N PHE A 44 6.95 -3.52 11.83
CA PHE A 44 7.96 -2.58 11.31
C PHE A 44 8.82 -2.07 12.47
N PRO A 45 10.08 -2.55 12.64
CA PRO A 45 10.95 -2.20 13.76
C PRO A 45 11.09 -0.68 13.95
N SER A 46 11.28 0.07 12.86
CA SER A 46 11.42 1.52 12.87
C SER A 46 10.19 2.26 13.41
N CYS A 47 9.01 1.63 13.43
CA CYS A 47 7.77 2.23 13.96
C CYS A 47 7.56 1.94 15.46
N LYS A 48 8.36 1.06 16.07
CA LYS A 48 8.18 0.64 17.47
C LYS A 48 8.39 1.82 18.41
N GLU A 49 7.56 1.87 19.45
CA GLU A 49 7.60 2.92 20.48
C GLU A 49 7.50 4.38 19.98
N ASN A 50 6.99 4.57 18.76
CA ASN A 50 6.96 5.87 18.06
C ASN A 50 8.35 6.46 17.75
N ASP A 51 9.37 5.63 17.50
CA ASP A 51 10.68 6.13 17.09
C ASP A 51 10.64 6.77 15.69
N PHE A 52 10.14 6.04 14.69
CA PHE A 52 10.10 6.49 13.29
C PHE A 52 11.44 7.06 12.82
N LEU A 53 12.56 6.44 13.19
CA LEU A 53 13.92 6.91 12.88
C LEU A 53 14.19 8.34 13.38
N GLY A 54 13.59 8.73 14.50
CA GLY A 54 13.71 10.05 15.12
C GLY A 54 12.80 11.14 14.54
N TYR A 55 11.97 10.84 13.53
CA TYR A 55 11.01 11.80 13.02
C TYR A 55 9.86 12.03 14.02
N PRO A 56 9.23 13.22 14.05
CA PRO A 56 8.16 13.55 15.00
C PRO A 56 6.82 12.90 14.62
N ILE A 57 6.82 11.58 14.41
CA ILE A 57 5.70 10.77 13.93
C ILE A 57 5.28 9.82 15.05
N LYS A 58 3.98 9.71 15.31
CA LYS A 58 3.45 8.84 16.36
C LYS A 58 2.21 8.09 15.91
N THR A 59 2.05 6.87 16.40
CA THR A 59 0.82 6.07 16.30
C THR A 59 0.14 5.89 17.64
N THR A 60 0.83 6.18 18.75
CA THR A 60 0.28 6.14 20.10
C THR A 60 0.66 7.41 20.86
N LEU A 61 -0.22 7.89 21.73
CA LEU A 61 0.00 9.07 22.56
C LEU A 61 0.42 8.70 23.98
N HIS A 62 0.10 7.47 24.42
CA HIS A 62 0.42 6.97 25.74
C HIS A 62 1.02 5.56 25.68
N LYS A 63 1.99 5.25 26.56
CA LYS A 63 2.65 3.92 26.62
C LYS A 63 1.68 2.80 27.03
N LEU A 64 0.77 3.10 27.96
CA LEU A 64 -0.27 2.16 28.39
C LEU A 64 -1.39 2.06 27.34
N LYS A 65 -1.51 0.90 26.68
CA LYS A 65 -2.48 0.66 25.60
C LYS A 65 -3.93 0.97 25.98
N LEU A 66 -4.35 0.63 27.20
CA LEU A 66 -5.73 0.86 27.65
C LEU A 66 -6.04 2.35 27.77
N VAL A 67 -5.13 3.12 28.40
CA VAL A 67 -5.25 4.58 28.51
C VAL A 67 -5.23 5.24 27.12
N ASP A 68 -4.31 4.80 26.27
CA ASP A 68 -4.20 5.29 24.90
C ASP A 68 -5.49 5.05 24.10
N THR A 69 -6.11 3.88 24.28
CA THR A 69 -7.36 3.49 23.61
C THR A 69 -8.54 4.32 24.09
N LEU A 70 -8.71 4.48 25.40
CA LEU A 70 -9.76 5.32 25.97
C LEU A 70 -9.61 6.78 25.52
N TRP A 71 -8.37 7.30 25.52
CA TRP A 71 -8.07 8.63 25.04
C TRP A 71 -8.43 8.81 23.57
N TYR A 72 -8.18 7.80 22.73
CA TYR A 72 -8.60 7.84 21.34
C TYR A 72 -10.10 7.90 21.16
N TRP A 73 -10.86 7.08 21.89
CA TRP A 73 -12.32 7.13 21.83
C TRP A 73 -12.85 8.50 22.23
N PHE A 74 -12.30 9.08 23.30
CA PHE A 74 -12.61 10.45 23.71
C PHE A 74 -12.28 11.47 22.63
N MET A 75 -11.08 11.40 22.05
CA MET A 75 -10.64 12.26 20.95
C MET A 75 -11.54 12.13 19.72
N GLN A 76 -11.94 10.92 19.35
CA GLN A 76 -12.84 10.67 18.22
C GLN A 76 -14.23 11.27 18.47
N ALA A 77 -14.80 11.07 19.66
CA ALA A 77 -16.08 11.68 20.02
C ALA A 77 -16.00 13.21 20.00
N LYS A 78 -14.92 13.80 20.52
CA LYS A 78 -14.69 15.24 20.46
C LYS A 78 -14.56 15.74 19.02
N ILE A 79 -13.82 15.03 18.17
CA ILE A 79 -13.63 15.38 16.75
C ILE A 79 -14.97 15.26 15.99
N GLU A 80 -15.78 14.24 16.25
CA GLU A 80 -17.14 14.09 15.70
C GLU A 80 -18.00 15.32 15.98
N ILE A 81 -17.97 15.82 17.22
CA ILE A 81 -18.70 17.02 17.63
C ILE A 81 -18.13 18.27 16.94
N LEU A 82 -16.80 18.43 16.93
CA LEU A 82 -16.14 19.58 16.33
C LEU A 82 -16.39 19.69 14.83
N VAL A 83 -16.41 18.57 14.10
CA VAL A 83 -16.73 18.56 12.66
C VAL A 83 -18.10 19.16 12.39
N ARG A 84 -19.10 18.88 13.25
CA ARG A 84 -20.49 19.32 13.04
C ARG A 84 -20.73 20.77 13.45
N ILE A 85 -20.03 21.25 14.48
CA ILE A 85 -20.32 22.54 15.11
C ILE A 85 -19.29 23.62 14.71
N LYS A 86 -18.00 23.28 14.69
CA LYS A 86 -16.91 24.26 14.52
C LYS A 86 -15.67 23.60 13.89
N PRO A 87 -15.73 23.25 12.59
CA PRO A 87 -14.63 22.58 11.89
C PRO A 87 -13.37 23.46 11.81
N GLU A 88 -13.54 24.78 11.85
CA GLU A 88 -12.44 25.75 11.93
C GLU A 88 -12.44 26.54 13.25
N GLY A 89 -11.30 26.48 13.95
CA GLY A 89 -11.03 27.27 15.14
C GLY A 89 -9.72 28.06 15.05
N LYS A 90 -9.41 28.81 16.10
CA LYS A 90 -8.13 29.53 16.22
C LYS A 90 -6.91 28.59 16.28
N LYS A 91 -7.07 27.41 16.89
CA LYS A 91 -5.97 26.44 17.13
C LYS A 91 -6.07 25.17 16.29
N HIS A 92 -7.21 24.90 15.67
CA HIS A 92 -7.46 23.67 14.92
C HIS A 92 -8.16 23.94 13.59
N PHE A 93 -7.94 23.05 12.64
CA PHE A 93 -8.67 22.98 11.38
C PHE A 93 -8.97 21.53 11.06
N ILE A 94 -10.20 21.22 10.66
CA ILE A 94 -10.60 19.85 10.32
C ILE A 94 -10.93 19.78 8.83
N TYR A 95 -10.13 19.04 8.07
CA TYR A 95 -10.47 18.64 6.72
C TYR A 95 -11.52 17.53 6.76
N HIS A 96 -12.70 17.85 6.22
CA HIS A 96 -13.76 16.90 5.92
C HIS A 96 -13.90 16.82 4.39
N LEU A 97 -13.14 15.92 3.76
CA LEU A 97 -13.16 15.79 2.31
C LEU A 97 -14.49 15.18 1.84
N ALA A 98 -15.14 15.85 0.91
CA ALA A 98 -16.28 15.31 0.20
C ALA A 98 -15.87 14.16 -0.74
N LYS A 99 -16.85 13.38 -1.19
CA LYS A 99 -16.64 12.19 -2.04
C LYS A 99 -16.04 12.50 -3.42
N HIS A 100 -15.84 13.76 -3.81
CA HIS A 100 -15.21 14.12 -5.08
C HIS A 100 -13.98 15.01 -4.92
N GLU A 101 -13.63 15.36 -3.69
CA GLU A 101 -12.50 16.24 -3.42
C GLU A 101 -11.20 15.44 -3.24
N PHE A 102 -10.09 16.09 -3.59
CA PHE A 102 -8.74 15.64 -3.30
C PHE A 102 -8.07 16.69 -2.41
N LEU A 103 -7.21 16.22 -1.52
CA LEU A 103 -6.33 17.08 -0.75
C LEU A 103 -4.91 16.90 -1.25
N ASP A 104 -4.43 17.91 -1.97
CA ASP A 104 -3.02 18.05 -2.31
C ASP A 104 -2.25 18.55 -1.08
N LEU A 105 -1.35 17.70 -0.57
CA LEU A 105 -0.52 18.01 0.61
C LEU A 105 0.63 18.97 0.27
N ASN A 106 0.84 19.31 -1.01
CA ASN A 106 1.76 20.36 -1.45
C ASN A 106 1.08 21.70 -1.67
N SER A 107 -0.25 21.77 -1.58
CA SER A 107 -0.95 23.04 -1.78
C SER A 107 -0.52 24.07 -0.74
N GLU A 108 -0.32 25.31 -1.19
CA GLU A 108 0.12 26.40 -0.30
C GLU A 108 -0.87 26.59 0.86
N THR A 109 -2.18 26.50 0.57
CA THR A 109 -3.25 26.55 1.58
C THR A 109 -3.07 25.49 2.67
N TYR A 110 -2.78 24.24 2.30
CA TYR A 110 -2.55 23.17 3.26
C TYR A 110 -1.30 23.46 4.11
N LEU A 111 -0.18 23.83 3.48
CA LEU A 111 1.09 24.06 4.18
C LEU A 111 1.01 25.25 5.15
N GLN A 112 0.35 26.34 4.75
CA GLN A 112 0.09 27.48 5.64
C GLN A 112 -0.76 27.07 6.86
N LEU A 113 -1.75 26.19 6.66
CA LEU A 113 -2.58 25.68 7.74
C LEU A 113 -1.77 24.79 8.71
N VAL A 114 -0.97 23.86 8.19
CA VAL A 114 -0.14 22.95 9.00
C VAL A 114 0.89 23.70 9.85
N GLY A 115 1.45 24.78 9.31
CA GLY A 115 2.41 25.65 10.02
C GLY A 115 1.78 26.48 11.14
N ARG A 116 0.47 26.71 11.13
CA ARG A 116 -0.23 27.60 12.08
C ARG A 116 -1.17 26.89 13.04
N LYS A 117 -1.74 25.76 12.65
CA LYS A 117 -2.83 25.10 13.35
C LYS A 117 -2.56 23.60 13.55
N GLN A 118 -3.30 23.01 14.48
CA GLN A 118 -3.49 21.56 14.52
C GLN A 118 -4.45 21.15 13.39
N VAL A 119 -3.95 20.43 12.40
CA VAL A 119 -4.75 19.98 11.25
C VAL A 119 -5.22 18.56 11.50
N ILE A 120 -6.52 18.32 11.42
CA ILE A 120 -7.12 16.99 11.54
C ILE A 120 -7.69 16.61 10.18
N VAL A 121 -7.27 15.48 9.64
CA VAL A 121 -7.71 15.03 8.32
C VAL A 121 -8.61 13.81 8.49
N ARG A 122 -9.83 13.86 7.94
CA ARG A 122 -10.82 12.77 8.01
C ARG A 122 -11.36 12.40 6.63
N ASN A 123 -11.88 11.18 6.54
CA ASN A 123 -12.73 10.67 5.44
C ASN A 123 -12.16 10.71 4.01
N GLY A 124 -10.89 11.03 3.81
CA GLY A 124 -10.31 11.10 2.47
C GLY A 124 -9.98 9.74 1.87
N GLY A 125 -9.67 8.72 2.69
CA GLY A 125 -9.20 7.44 2.17
C GLY A 125 -7.96 7.64 1.29
N PHE A 126 -8.04 7.31 0.00
CA PHE A 126 -6.96 7.56 -0.95
C PHE A 126 -6.87 8.99 -1.50
N ARG A 127 -7.78 9.89 -1.12
CA ARG A 127 -7.89 11.25 -1.68
C ARG A 127 -6.81 12.22 -1.21
N TYR A 128 -5.74 11.70 -0.64
CA TYR A 128 -4.57 12.48 -0.23
C TYR A 128 -3.49 12.25 -1.27
N GLN A 129 -2.90 13.32 -1.80
CA GLN A 129 -1.90 13.22 -2.84
C GLN A 129 -0.65 14.00 -2.45
N ASP A 130 0.49 13.33 -2.58
CA ASP A 130 1.82 13.91 -2.47
C ASP A 130 2.85 13.02 -3.16
N ASP A 131 2.65 12.75 -4.45
CA ASP A 131 3.58 11.91 -5.21
C ASP A 131 4.98 12.56 -5.26
N ARG A 132 5.06 13.90 -5.27
CA ARG A 132 6.32 14.64 -5.23
C ARG A 132 7.18 14.26 -4.01
N ASN A 133 6.67 14.42 -2.79
CA ASN A 133 7.48 14.14 -1.59
C ASN A 133 7.55 12.65 -1.31
N LEU A 134 6.52 11.87 -1.65
CA LEU A 134 6.58 10.41 -1.59
C LEU A 134 7.81 9.88 -2.34
N ASN A 135 8.02 10.33 -3.59
CA ASN A 135 9.15 9.89 -4.39
C ASN A 135 10.47 10.51 -3.92
N LYS A 136 10.47 11.79 -3.51
CA LYS A 136 11.66 12.46 -2.95
C LYS A 136 12.22 11.73 -1.73
N HIS A 137 11.34 11.28 -0.84
CA HIS A 137 11.68 10.61 0.43
C HIS A 137 11.49 9.09 0.38
N LYS A 138 11.47 8.50 -0.82
CA LYS A 138 11.23 7.06 -1.00
C LYS A 138 12.17 6.23 -0.14
N LYS A 139 13.47 6.54 -0.10
CA LYS A 139 14.48 5.82 0.70
C LYS A 139 14.13 5.79 2.19
N GLU A 140 13.67 6.91 2.73
CA GLU A 140 13.23 7.03 4.13
C GLU A 140 11.96 6.22 4.38
N ILE A 141 10.99 6.28 3.46
CA ILE A 141 9.76 5.47 3.52
C ILE A 141 10.07 3.97 3.54
N LEU A 142 10.97 3.50 2.67
CA LEU A 142 11.38 2.08 2.64
C LEU A 142 12.02 1.65 3.97
N LYS A 143 12.86 2.49 4.58
CA LYS A 143 13.48 2.20 5.89
C LYS A 143 12.45 2.20 7.03
N ILE A 144 11.49 3.13 7.01
CA ILE A 144 10.44 3.22 8.04
C ILE A 144 9.54 1.99 8.00
N PHE A 145 9.18 1.53 6.80
CA PHE A 145 8.31 0.39 6.59
C PHE A 145 9.07 -0.89 6.22
N GLN A 146 10.35 -0.99 6.57
CA GLN A 146 11.06 -2.26 6.48
C GLN A 146 10.44 -3.25 7.50
N PRO A 147 10.06 -4.47 7.08
CA PRO A 147 9.42 -5.42 7.97
C PRO A 147 10.44 -6.03 8.93
N GLU A 148 9.96 -6.65 10.03
CA GLU A 148 10.81 -7.38 10.96
C GLU A 148 11.61 -8.50 10.26
N ASP A 149 12.83 -8.75 10.74
CA ASP A 149 13.77 -9.72 10.15
C ASP A 149 13.17 -11.11 9.97
N ARG A 150 12.27 -11.55 10.85
CA ARG A 150 11.58 -12.84 10.69
C ARG A 150 10.82 -12.95 9.37
N TYR A 151 10.21 -11.87 8.90
CA TYR A 151 9.50 -11.85 7.61
C TYR A 151 10.51 -11.89 6.46
N LEU A 152 11.58 -11.11 6.57
CA LEU A 152 12.65 -11.09 5.58
C LEU A 152 13.31 -12.47 5.43
N GLN A 153 13.59 -13.13 6.55
CA GLN A 153 14.15 -14.49 6.60
C GLN A 153 13.21 -15.52 5.97
N ASN A 154 11.90 -15.45 6.24
CA ASN A 154 10.92 -16.35 5.61
C ASN A 154 10.87 -16.15 4.09
N ILE A 155 10.88 -14.90 3.63
CA ILE A 155 10.93 -14.58 2.20
C ILE A 155 12.25 -15.06 1.59
N ASP A 156 13.39 -14.83 2.25
CA ASP A 156 14.70 -15.28 1.80
C ASP A 156 14.77 -16.81 1.70
N ALA A 157 14.19 -17.53 2.66
CA ALA A 157 14.11 -18.99 2.64
C ALA A 157 13.24 -19.49 1.46
N LEU A 158 12.09 -18.87 1.22
CA LEU A 158 11.23 -19.19 0.08
C LEU A 158 11.99 -18.99 -1.25
N PHE A 159 12.63 -17.82 -1.42
CA PHE A 159 13.37 -17.50 -2.63
C PHE A 159 14.59 -18.41 -2.80
N SER A 160 15.36 -18.66 -1.74
CA SER A 160 16.52 -19.56 -1.82
C SER A 160 16.14 -20.98 -2.26
N LYS A 161 14.92 -21.42 -1.92
CA LYS A 161 14.42 -22.76 -2.28
C LYS A 161 13.96 -22.85 -3.73
N TYR A 162 13.31 -21.81 -4.26
CA TYR A 162 12.60 -21.91 -5.55
C TYR A 162 13.10 -20.96 -6.65
N ARG A 163 13.73 -19.84 -6.31
CA ARG A 163 14.11 -18.79 -7.26
C ARG A 163 15.24 -19.24 -8.17
N ASN A 164 15.00 -19.17 -9.49
CA ASN A 164 16.06 -19.32 -10.50
C ASN A 164 16.52 -17.95 -11.03
N HIS A 165 17.59 -17.38 -10.47
CA HIS A 165 18.10 -16.05 -10.83
C HIS A 165 18.46 -15.81 -12.31
N LYS A 166 18.48 -16.86 -13.17
CA LYS A 166 18.66 -16.70 -14.62
C LYS A 166 17.37 -16.38 -15.38
N LYS A 167 16.21 -16.55 -14.75
CA LYS A 167 14.87 -16.34 -15.33
C LYS A 167 14.28 -15.01 -14.89
N VAL A 168 13.45 -14.41 -15.73
CA VAL A 168 12.61 -13.27 -15.36
C VAL A 168 11.57 -13.76 -14.36
N LEU A 169 11.47 -13.11 -13.19
CA LEU A 169 10.47 -13.43 -12.17
C LEU A 169 9.25 -12.51 -12.32
N ILE A 170 8.09 -13.12 -12.55
CA ILE A 170 6.81 -12.42 -12.65
C ILE A 170 5.96 -12.77 -11.42
N GLY A 171 5.64 -11.78 -10.58
CA GLY A 171 4.70 -11.94 -9.49
C GLY A 171 3.25 -11.86 -9.97
N VAL A 172 2.44 -12.86 -9.67
CA VAL A 172 1.02 -12.95 -10.02
C VAL A 172 0.20 -12.79 -8.74
N HIS A 173 -0.56 -11.70 -8.64
CA HIS A 173 -1.49 -11.47 -7.54
C HIS A 173 -2.90 -11.93 -7.92
N MET A 174 -3.30 -13.07 -7.38
CA MET A 174 -4.65 -13.60 -7.52
C MET A 174 -5.54 -13.08 -6.39
N ARG A 175 -6.20 -11.94 -6.64
CA ARG A 175 -7.10 -11.32 -5.66
C ARG A 175 -8.54 -11.69 -5.99
N LYS A 176 -9.16 -12.53 -5.17
CA LYS A 176 -10.47 -13.11 -5.46
C LYS A 176 -11.54 -12.71 -4.45
N TYR A 177 -11.25 -12.80 -3.16
CA TYR A 177 -12.27 -12.84 -2.10
C TYR A 177 -13.26 -11.67 -2.18
N ASP A 178 -12.82 -10.46 -1.82
CA ASP A 178 -13.67 -9.27 -1.89
C ASP A 178 -13.90 -8.80 -3.32
N TYR A 179 -13.06 -9.23 -4.28
CA TYR A 179 -13.12 -8.80 -5.67
C TYR A 179 -14.34 -9.34 -6.42
N ARG A 180 -14.96 -10.44 -5.92
CA ARG A 180 -16.27 -10.92 -6.38
C ARG A 180 -17.38 -9.87 -6.31
N THR A 181 -17.30 -8.95 -5.35
CA THR A 181 -18.31 -7.90 -5.14
C THR A 181 -17.75 -6.49 -5.34
N PHE A 182 -16.45 -6.31 -5.17
CA PHE A 182 -15.77 -5.05 -5.43
C PHE A 182 -16.07 -4.55 -6.84
N ARG A 183 -16.54 -3.31 -6.95
CA ARG A 183 -16.87 -2.68 -8.24
C ARG A 183 -17.80 -3.54 -9.10
N LYS A 184 -18.78 -4.21 -8.47
CA LYS A 184 -19.72 -5.13 -9.14
C LYS A 184 -19.03 -6.31 -9.84
N GLY A 185 -17.83 -6.69 -9.37
CA GLY A 185 -17.10 -7.85 -9.89
C GLY A 185 -16.30 -7.61 -11.16
N ILE A 186 -16.15 -6.36 -11.65
CA ILE A 186 -15.44 -6.11 -12.92
C ILE A 186 -13.96 -6.52 -12.88
N PHE A 187 -13.35 -6.50 -11.70
CA PHE A 187 -11.97 -6.92 -11.44
C PHE A 187 -11.87 -8.34 -10.86
N PHE A 188 -12.98 -9.07 -10.78
CA PHE A 188 -12.93 -10.48 -10.45
C PHE A 188 -12.46 -11.25 -11.68
N TYR A 189 -11.37 -12.01 -11.50
CA TYR A 189 -10.81 -12.86 -12.53
C TYR A 189 -10.81 -14.31 -12.04
N THR A 190 -11.25 -15.21 -12.91
CA THR A 190 -11.17 -16.65 -12.72
C THR A 190 -9.74 -17.14 -12.95
N ASP A 191 -9.48 -18.39 -12.57
CA ASP A 191 -8.12 -18.92 -12.55
C ASP A 191 -7.54 -19.10 -13.96
N ASP A 192 -8.39 -19.42 -14.93
CA ASP A 192 -8.07 -19.49 -16.36
C ASP A 192 -7.61 -18.15 -16.94
N ILE A 193 -8.12 -17.02 -16.44
CA ILE A 193 -7.66 -15.69 -16.84
C ILE A 193 -6.22 -15.48 -16.39
N TYR A 194 -5.86 -15.90 -15.18
CA TYR A 194 -4.48 -15.82 -14.71
C TYR A 194 -3.55 -16.72 -15.53
N LEU A 195 -3.94 -17.96 -15.84
CA LEU A 195 -3.13 -18.84 -16.70
C LEU A 195 -2.95 -18.28 -18.11
N SER A 196 -4.01 -17.71 -18.69
CA SER A 196 -3.95 -17.10 -20.02
C SER A 196 -2.92 -15.97 -20.05
N ASN A 197 -2.87 -15.15 -19.01
CA ASN A 197 -1.87 -14.10 -18.85
C ASN A 197 -0.46 -14.66 -18.61
N MET A 198 -0.31 -15.73 -17.82
CA MET A 198 0.98 -16.41 -17.62
C MET A 198 1.51 -16.96 -18.95
N ALA A 199 0.68 -17.65 -19.74
CA ALA A 199 1.04 -18.17 -21.06
C ALA A 199 1.41 -17.08 -22.05
N TYR A 200 0.64 -15.98 -22.06
CA TYR A 200 0.92 -14.80 -22.88
C TYR A 200 2.29 -14.19 -22.55
N LEU A 201 2.57 -13.94 -21.27
CA LEU A 201 3.84 -13.37 -20.84
C LEU A 201 5.02 -14.31 -21.08
N GLN A 202 4.85 -15.61 -20.81
CA GLN A 202 5.86 -16.63 -21.13
C GLN A 202 6.22 -16.60 -22.61
N SER A 203 5.22 -16.56 -23.49
CA SER A 203 5.44 -16.48 -24.95
C SER A 203 6.13 -15.16 -25.35
N HIS A 204 5.72 -14.05 -24.75
CA HIS A 204 6.33 -12.75 -25.01
C HIS A 204 7.81 -12.72 -24.63
N PHE A 205 8.17 -13.14 -23.42
CA PHE A 205 9.57 -13.16 -22.98
C PHE A 205 10.39 -14.19 -23.74
N ALA A 206 9.82 -15.34 -24.09
CA ALA A 206 10.47 -16.33 -24.94
C ALA A 206 10.84 -15.76 -26.32
N SER A 207 9.98 -14.93 -26.92
CA SER A 207 10.28 -14.24 -28.19
C SER A 207 11.49 -13.29 -28.10
N LYS A 208 11.85 -12.87 -26.88
CA LYS A 208 13.03 -12.07 -26.54
C LYS A 208 14.23 -12.90 -26.04
N GLY A 209 14.17 -14.23 -26.14
CA GLY A 209 15.21 -15.13 -25.66
C GLY A 209 15.33 -15.17 -24.13
N LYS A 210 14.23 -14.91 -23.40
CA LYS A 210 14.18 -14.94 -21.94
C LYS A 210 13.22 -16.03 -21.47
N GLU A 211 13.65 -16.77 -20.44
CA GLU A 211 12.77 -17.69 -19.72
C GLU A 211 12.11 -16.96 -18.54
N VAL A 212 10.89 -17.38 -18.21
CA VAL A 212 10.11 -16.83 -17.10
C VAL A 212 9.93 -17.86 -15.99
N GLN A 213 9.83 -17.35 -14.77
CA GLN A 213 9.36 -18.06 -13.59
C GLN A 213 8.29 -17.21 -12.91
N PHE A 214 7.30 -17.82 -12.29
CA PHE A 214 6.20 -17.14 -11.63
C PHE A 214 6.24 -17.30 -10.11
N LEU A 215 6.03 -16.20 -9.38
CA LEU A 215 5.65 -16.22 -7.97
C LEU A 215 4.14 -15.97 -7.90
N VAL A 216 3.36 -16.88 -7.32
CA VAL A 216 1.90 -16.71 -7.23
C VAL A 216 1.47 -16.49 -5.78
N CYS A 217 0.83 -15.35 -5.51
CA CYS A 217 0.24 -15.06 -4.19
C CYS A 217 -1.26 -14.81 -4.34
N SER A 218 -2.04 -15.28 -3.37
CA SER A 218 -3.50 -15.23 -3.39
C SER A 218 -4.07 -14.93 -2.02
N ASP A 219 -5.25 -14.31 -1.98
CA ASP A 219 -6.04 -14.15 -0.74
C ASP A 219 -6.98 -15.33 -0.44
N GLU A 220 -7.00 -16.33 -1.32
CA GLU A 220 -7.64 -17.63 -1.16
C GLU A 220 -6.59 -18.76 -1.29
N ALA A 221 -6.87 -19.93 -0.71
CA ALA A 221 -6.01 -21.10 -0.87
C ALA A 221 -5.86 -21.47 -2.35
N LEU A 222 -4.64 -21.86 -2.75
CA LEU A 222 -4.31 -22.24 -4.12
C LEU A 222 -4.09 -23.75 -4.21
N ASP A 223 -4.59 -24.34 -5.27
CA ASP A 223 -4.24 -25.71 -5.67
C ASP A 223 -3.00 -25.65 -6.56
N GLU A 224 -1.88 -26.22 -6.12
CA GLU A 224 -0.63 -26.25 -6.87
C GLU A 224 -0.79 -26.96 -8.23
N ASN A 225 -1.69 -27.93 -8.34
CA ASN A 225 -1.95 -28.64 -9.59
C ASN A 225 -2.50 -27.71 -10.68
N PHE A 226 -3.11 -26.60 -10.29
CA PHE A 226 -3.63 -25.61 -11.23
C PHE A 226 -2.52 -24.93 -12.04
N PHE A 227 -1.30 -24.89 -11.51
CA PHE A 227 -0.13 -24.30 -12.18
C PHE A 227 0.77 -25.36 -12.83
N GLN A 228 0.32 -26.61 -12.92
CA GLN A 228 1.06 -27.68 -13.57
C GLN A 228 1.38 -27.30 -15.03
N GLY A 229 2.65 -27.40 -15.40
CA GLY A 229 3.15 -26.99 -16.73
C GLY A 229 3.76 -25.59 -16.78
N TYR A 230 3.67 -24.80 -15.70
CA TYR A 230 4.38 -23.54 -15.55
C TYR A 230 5.51 -23.67 -14.52
N ASP A 231 6.62 -22.97 -14.74
CA ASP A 231 7.66 -22.80 -13.72
C ASP A 231 7.15 -21.77 -12.70
N ALA A 232 6.42 -22.25 -11.70
CA ALA A 232 5.75 -21.43 -10.71
C ALA A 232 5.99 -21.95 -9.29
N PHE A 233 6.09 -21.04 -8.33
CA PHE A 233 6.07 -21.35 -6.90
C PHE A 233 5.12 -20.41 -6.16
N LEU A 234 4.55 -20.91 -5.06
CA LEU A 234 3.56 -20.17 -4.29
C LEU A 234 4.22 -19.25 -3.25
N GLY A 235 3.63 -18.08 -3.05
CA GLY A 235 3.93 -17.20 -1.93
C GLY A 235 3.47 -17.78 -0.60
N ALA A 236 3.84 -17.11 0.49
CA ALA A 236 3.52 -17.57 1.84
C ALA A 236 2.03 -17.42 2.20
N GLY A 237 1.26 -16.61 1.45
CA GLY A 237 -0.12 -16.27 1.79
C GLY A 237 -0.20 -15.36 3.01
N ASN A 238 0.91 -14.73 3.38
CA ASN A 238 1.03 -13.91 4.58
C ASN A 238 0.86 -12.43 4.23
N LEU A 239 0.04 -11.74 5.03
CA LEU A 239 -0.29 -10.32 4.86
C LEU A 239 0.95 -9.40 4.77
N ILE A 240 2.04 -9.76 5.45
CA ILE A 240 3.30 -9.01 5.44
C ILE A 240 4.30 -9.61 4.45
N GLU A 241 4.36 -10.93 4.24
CA GLU A 241 5.44 -11.50 3.42
C GLU A 241 5.16 -11.36 1.93
N ASP A 242 3.92 -11.51 1.47
CA ASP A 242 3.60 -11.49 0.04
C ASP A 242 3.92 -10.15 -0.66
N PRO A 243 3.59 -8.95 -0.12
CA PRO A 243 3.89 -7.70 -0.82
C PRO A 243 5.39 -7.39 -0.85
N TYR A 244 6.16 -7.93 0.10
CA TYR A 244 7.62 -7.83 0.11
C TYR A 244 8.28 -8.95 -0.71
N SER A 245 7.58 -10.05 -0.95
CA SER A 245 7.95 -11.05 -1.95
C SER A 245 7.75 -10.48 -3.35
N PHE A 246 6.63 -9.77 -3.60
CA PHE A 246 6.42 -9.03 -4.84
C PHE A 246 7.51 -8.00 -5.11
N ALA A 247 8.02 -7.33 -4.06
CA ALA A 247 9.14 -6.39 -4.18
C ALA A 247 10.47 -7.04 -4.65
N LYS A 248 10.55 -8.36 -4.72
CA LYS A 248 11.70 -9.10 -5.27
C LYS A 248 11.48 -9.60 -6.71
N CYS A 249 10.32 -9.35 -7.29
CA CYS A 249 10.03 -9.70 -8.68
C CYS A 249 10.56 -8.65 -9.65
N ASP A 250 10.78 -9.04 -10.91
CA ASP A 250 11.09 -8.13 -11.99
C ASP A 250 9.80 -7.42 -12.47
N TYR A 251 8.75 -8.22 -12.65
CA TYR A 251 7.43 -7.76 -13.11
C TYR A 251 6.32 -8.24 -12.17
N LEU A 252 5.20 -7.54 -12.14
CA LEU A 252 4.02 -7.85 -11.36
C LEU A 252 2.76 -7.74 -12.21
N ILE A 253 1.83 -8.67 -12.04
CA ILE A 253 0.50 -8.64 -12.65
C ILE A 253 -0.59 -8.93 -11.63
N GLY A 254 -1.80 -8.46 -11.91
CA GLY A 254 -2.99 -8.74 -11.11
C GLY A 254 -4.07 -7.69 -11.34
N PRO A 255 -5.18 -7.72 -10.59
CA PRO A 255 -6.16 -6.65 -10.64
C PRO A 255 -5.62 -5.38 -9.94
N PRO A 256 -6.20 -4.19 -10.20
CA PRO A 256 -5.88 -2.96 -9.49
C PRO A 256 -5.98 -3.14 -7.98
N SER A 257 -4.85 -3.11 -7.27
CA SER A 257 -4.76 -3.37 -5.83
C SER A 257 -3.60 -2.62 -5.18
N THR A 258 -3.88 -1.86 -4.12
CA THR A 258 -2.81 -1.22 -3.32
C THR A 258 -1.77 -2.20 -2.80
N TYR A 259 -2.14 -3.47 -2.65
CA TYR A 259 -1.26 -4.52 -2.14
C TYR A 259 -0.12 -4.81 -3.12
N THR A 260 -0.44 -5.07 -4.39
CA THR A 260 0.57 -5.23 -5.45
C THR A 260 1.28 -3.93 -5.75
N MET A 261 0.57 -2.80 -5.71
CA MET A 261 1.19 -1.49 -5.93
C MET A 261 2.26 -1.20 -4.87
N TRP A 262 2.04 -1.61 -3.60
CA TRP A 262 3.05 -1.47 -2.56
C TRP A 262 4.31 -2.28 -2.89
N GLY A 263 4.15 -3.52 -3.36
CA GLY A 263 5.29 -4.35 -3.81
C GLY A 263 6.07 -3.70 -4.94
N SER A 264 5.37 -3.16 -5.94
CA SER A 264 5.98 -2.39 -7.05
C SER A 264 6.74 -1.16 -6.55
N PHE A 265 6.10 -0.33 -5.73
CA PHE A 265 6.73 0.87 -5.15
C PHE A 265 7.95 0.49 -4.31
N TYR A 266 7.85 -0.53 -3.45
CA TYR A 266 8.91 -0.92 -2.53
C TYR A 266 10.12 -1.53 -3.25
N GLY A 267 9.87 -2.41 -4.21
CA GLY A 267 10.90 -3.19 -4.91
C GLY A 267 11.44 -2.57 -6.21
N ASN A 268 10.75 -1.56 -6.74
CA ASN A 268 10.89 -1.11 -8.13
C ASN A 268 10.53 -2.20 -9.17
N SER A 269 9.65 -3.13 -8.80
CA SER A 269 9.10 -4.11 -9.75
C SER A 269 8.10 -3.41 -10.68
N GLU A 270 8.19 -3.65 -11.99
CA GLU A 270 7.25 -3.05 -12.93
C GLU A 270 5.88 -3.75 -12.84
N LEU A 271 4.79 -2.99 -12.73
CA LEU A 271 3.44 -3.51 -12.55
C LEU A 271 2.55 -3.15 -13.74
N ALA A 272 1.86 -4.14 -14.29
CA ALA A 272 0.75 -3.96 -15.22
C ALA A 272 -0.52 -4.62 -14.64
N PHE A 273 -1.66 -3.95 -14.76
CA PHE A 273 -2.94 -4.53 -14.34
C PHE A 273 -3.54 -5.38 -15.46
N ILE A 274 -4.23 -6.44 -15.06
CA ILE A 274 -5.13 -7.15 -15.97
C ILE A 274 -6.30 -6.21 -16.24
N GLU A 275 -6.59 -5.92 -17.51
CA GLU A 275 -7.66 -5.00 -17.86
C GLU A 275 -9.03 -5.70 -17.74
N PRO A 276 -10.06 -5.01 -17.21
CA PRO A 276 -11.37 -5.63 -17.00
C PRO A 276 -12.07 -6.00 -18.31
N ASP A 277 -11.78 -5.31 -19.41
CA ASP A 277 -12.46 -5.52 -20.70
C ASP A 277 -11.78 -6.62 -21.52
N THR A 278 -10.45 -6.57 -21.65
CA THR A 278 -9.69 -7.54 -22.46
C THR A 278 -9.35 -8.81 -21.69
N LYS A 279 -9.40 -8.77 -20.35
CA LYS A 279 -8.92 -9.83 -19.44
C LYS A 279 -7.44 -10.17 -19.66
N LEU A 280 -6.68 -9.26 -20.26
CA LEU A 280 -5.25 -9.40 -20.54
C LEU A 280 -4.46 -8.22 -19.97
N VAL A 281 -3.21 -8.47 -19.62
CA VAL A 281 -2.23 -7.42 -19.34
C VAL A 281 -1.74 -6.80 -20.63
N ASP A 282 -1.50 -5.49 -20.59
CA ASP A 282 -0.84 -4.75 -21.66
C ASP A 282 0.64 -4.55 -21.29
N ILE A 283 1.54 -5.05 -22.15
CA ILE A 283 2.99 -5.04 -21.88
C ILE A 283 3.56 -3.62 -21.92
N GLU A 284 2.95 -2.74 -22.69
CA GLU A 284 3.39 -1.34 -22.76
C GLU A 284 2.97 -0.53 -21.52
N LYS A 285 2.14 -1.12 -20.64
CA LYS A 285 1.70 -0.50 -19.39
C LYS A 285 2.52 -0.91 -18.17
N PHE A 286 3.55 -1.75 -18.32
CA PHE A 286 4.46 -2.05 -17.22
C PHE A 286 5.22 -0.80 -16.79
N HIS A 287 5.11 -0.45 -15.52
CA HIS A 287 5.86 0.66 -14.93
C HIS A 287 5.98 0.48 -13.42
N VAL A 288 6.99 1.13 -12.83
CA VAL A 288 7.14 1.18 -11.38
C VAL A 288 6.11 2.14 -10.79
N MET A 289 5.36 1.69 -9.78
CA MET A 289 4.43 2.54 -9.07
C MET A 289 5.19 3.64 -8.30
N ASP A 290 4.74 4.87 -8.47
CA ASP A 290 5.27 6.08 -7.84
C ASP A 290 4.21 6.85 -7.03
N GLY A 291 3.00 6.28 -6.95
CA GLY A 291 1.83 6.85 -6.29
C GLY A 291 0.61 5.91 -6.40
N ILE A 292 -0.54 6.35 -5.89
CA ILE A 292 -1.82 5.61 -5.99
C ILE A 292 -2.84 6.20 -6.96
N GLY A 293 -2.41 7.18 -7.77
CA GLY A 293 -3.26 7.86 -8.77
C GLY A 293 -4.04 6.89 -9.66
N PHE A 294 -3.40 5.78 -10.05
CA PHE A 294 -3.99 4.73 -10.90
C PHE A 294 -5.30 4.13 -10.38
N ILE A 295 -5.49 4.07 -9.06
CA ILE A 295 -6.73 3.52 -8.48
C ILE A 295 -7.95 4.36 -8.88
N PHE A 296 -7.76 5.66 -9.13
CA PHE A 296 -8.83 6.57 -9.50
C PHE A 296 -9.27 6.45 -10.96
N ASN A 297 -8.44 5.87 -11.84
CA ASN A 297 -8.82 5.62 -13.24
C ASN A 297 -9.90 4.53 -13.36
N TYR A 298 -10.10 3.76 -12.29
CA TYR A 298 -11.04 2.64 -12.21
C TYR A 298 -12.22 2.95 -11.25
N HIS A 299 -12.47 4.23 -10.93
CA HIS A 299 -13.39 4.66 -9.87
C HIS A 299 -14.63 5.44 -10.29
#